data_AF-A0A1G1Q6M2-F1
#
_entry.id   AF-A0A1G1Q6M2-F1
#
_cell.length_a   1.000
_cell.length_b   1.000
_cell.length_c   1.000
_cell.angle_alpha   90.00
_cell.angle_beta   90.00
_cell.angle_gamma   90.00
#
_symmetry.space_group_name_H-M   'P 1'
#
loop_
_entity.id
_entity.type
_entity.pdbx_description
1 polymer ?
#
loop_
_entity_poly.entity_id
_entity_poly.type
_entity_poly.pdbx_seq_one_letter_code
_entity_poly.pdbx_strand_id
1 'polypeptide(L)'
;MRLKRLEWFQGILASVLFWSLVTSSLVTLCGCEALQKKFVRKRKTPLARPTPIIHFQDYTRAITPLDRYRKHYVMFDYWNAELLETLGDRDFSLKRLRKDSAEALQELRVLQGLLQEDLAAEVDPLIEERASLDRQIHERLLMPSDAGAIRQRLEVQSRQIHRVLSWREVEDRLKIITDATSD
;
A
#
# COMPACT_ATOMS: atom_id res chain seq x y z
N MET A 1 -58.89 -65.90 0.28
CA MET A 1 -58.93 -64.47 -0.17
C MET A 1 -57.94 -63.54 0.58
N ARG A 2 -56.82 -64.06 1.15
CA ARG A 2 -55.82 -63.24 1.88
C ARG A 2 -54.47 -63.06 1.17
N LEU A 3 -54.16 -63.89 0.16
CA LEU A 3 -52.87 -63.84 -0.56
C LEU A 3 -52.79 -62.73 -1.64
N LYS A 4 -53.92 -62.34 -2.25
CA LYS A 4 -53.95 -61.29 -3.28
C LYS A 4 -53.70 -59.86 -2.76
N ARG A 5 -53.82 -59.62 -1.45
CA ARG A 5 -53.56 -58.28 -0.87
C ARG A 5 -52.07 -58.00 -0.67
N LEU A 6 -51.24 -59.03 -0.47
CA LEU A 6 -49.81 -58.84 -0.21
C LEU A 6 -49.03 -58.42 -1.47
N GLU A 7 -49.35 -59.04 -2.62
CA GLU A 7 -48.70 -58.71 -3.90
C GLU A 7 -49.06 -57.30 -4.41
N TRP A 8 -50.29 -56.84 -4.10
CA TRP A 8 -50.72 -55.49 -4.44
C TRP A 8 -49.97 -54.42 -3.63
N PHE A 9 -49.73 -54.68 -2.33
CA PHE A 9 -48.95 -53.78 -1.48
C PHE A 9 -47.45 -53.76 -1.86
N GLN A 10 -46.88 -54.89 -2.26
CA GLN A 10 -45.49 -54.95 -2.76
C GLN A 10 -45.32 -54.20 -4.09
N GLY A 11 -46.30 -54.26 -5.00
CA GLY A 11 -46.28 -53.49 -6.24
C GLY A 11 -46.37 -51.97 -6.02
N ILE A 12 -47.16 -51.52 -5.04
CA ILE A 12 -47.26 -50.10 -4.68
C ILE A 12 -45.97 -49.61 -4.02
N LEU A 13 -45.37 -50.39 -3.11
CA LEU A 13 -44.09 -50.01 -2.51
C LEU A 13 -42.96 -49.95 -3.56
N ALA A 14 -42.90 -50.93 -4.46
CA ALA A 14 -41.88 -50.96 -5.52
C ALA A 14 -42.02 -49.80 -6.50
N SER A 15 -43.25 -49.42 -6.85
CA SER A 15 -43.50 -48.26 -7.72
C SER A 15 -43.16 -46.94 -7.03
N VAL A 16 -43.52 -46.75 -5.75
CA VAL A 16 -43.14 -45.54 -5.00
C VAL A 16 -41.62 -45.41 -4.86
N LEU A 17 -40.91 -46.51 -4.60
CA LEU A 17 -39.44 -46.51 -4.53
C LEU A 17 -38.80 -46.22 -5.89
N PHE A 18 -39.36 -46.75 -6.98
CA PHE A 18 -38.90 -46.47 -8.34
C PHE A 18 -39.08 -44.99 -8.71
N TRP A 19 -40.26 -44.42 -8.44
CA TRP A 19 -40.53 -43.00 -8.70
C TRP A 19 -39.64 -42.08 -7.85
N SER A 20 -39.39 -42.43 -6.58
CA SER A 20 -38.43 -41.73 -5.71
C SER A 20 -37.01 -41.72 -6.30
N LEU A 21 -36.51 -42.87 -6.75
CA LEU A 21 -35.17 -42.99 -7.33
C LEU A 21 -35.03 -42.21 -8.64
N VAL A 22 -36.07 -42.21 -9.48
CA VAL A 22 -36.12 -41.44 -10.73
C VAL A 22 -36.15 -39.94 -10.46
N THR A 23 -36.91 -39.47 -9.46
CA THR A 23 -36.91 -38.05 -9.10
C THR A 23 -35.57 -37.56 -8.55
N SER A 24 -34.86 -38.38 -7.77
CA SER A 24 -33.54 -38.04 -7.23
C SER A 24 -32.47 -37.87 -8.33
N SER A 25 -32.51 -38.72 -9.36
CA SER A 25 -31.56 -38.68 -10.48
C SER A 25 -31.80 -37.52 -11.46
N LEU A 26 -33.04 -37.03 -11.58
CA LEU A 26 -33.36 -35.84 -12.38
C LEU A 26 -32.79 -34.55 -11.77
N VAL A 27 -32.73 -34.44 -10.44
CA VAL A 27 -32.21 -33.24 -9.75
C VAL A 27 -30.71 -33.08 -9.95
N THR A 28 -29.94 -34.18 -9.99
CA THR A 28 -28.49 -34.12 -10.17
C THR A 28 -28.07 -33.73 -11.59
N LEU A 29 -28.88 -34.06 -12.60
CA LEU A 29 -28.59 -33.73 -14.01
C LEU A 29 -28.91 -32.27 -14.38
N CYS A 30 -29.88 -31.63 -13.73
CA CYS A 30 -30.23 -30.22 -14.02
C CYS A 30 -29.35 -29.18 -13.29
N GLY A 31 -28.55 -29.59 -12.29
CA GLY A 31 -27.79 -28.64 -11.44
C GLY A 31 -26.54 -28.02 -12.09
N CYS A 32 -25.93 -28.68 -13.08
CA CYS A 32 -24.60 -28.27 -13.56
C CYS A 32 -24.65 -27.19 -14.67
N GLU A 33 -25.74 -27.13 -15.46
CA GLU A 33 -25.83 -26.21 -16.60
C GLU A 33 -26.22 -24.77 -16.19
N ALA A 34 -27.02 -24.62 -15.13
CA ALA A 34 -27.50 -23.32 -14.67
C ALA A 34 -26.39 -22.41 -14.10
N LEU A 35 -25.31 -23.00 -13.56
CA LEU A 35 -24.18 -22.25 -13.02
C LEU A 35 -23.26 -21.69 -14.11
N GLN A 36 -23.07 -22.40 -15.23
CA GLN A 36 -22.22 -21.92 -16.33
C GLN A 36 -22.76 -20.65 -17.00
N LYS A 37 -24.09 -20.55 -17.19
CA LYS A 37 -24.72 -19.39 -17.85
C LYS A 37 -24.60 -18.09 -17.04
N LYS A 38 -24.42 -18.17 -15.72
CA LYS A 38 -24.31 -16.98 -14.85
C LYS A 38 -22.93 -16.31 -14.92
N PHE A 39 -21.89 -17.04 -15.35
CA PHE A 39 -20.52 -16.52 -15.45
C PHE A 39 -20.08 -16.18 -16.88
N VAL A 40 -20.88 -16.50 -17.91
CA VAL A 40 -20.58 -16.09 -19.29
C VAL A 40 -21.14 -14.69 -19.55
N ARG A 41 -20.27 -13.68 -19.42
CA ARG A 41 -20.59 -12.28 -19.76
C ARG A 41 -20.91 -12.17 -21.25
N LYS A 42 -22.14 -11.78 -21.61
CA LYS A 42 -22.50 -11.44 -23.00
C LYS A 42 -21.63 -10.25 -23.47
N ARG A 43 -20.91 -10.42 -24.57
CA ARG A 43 -20.12 -9.33 -25.17
C ARG A 43 -21.07 -8.25 -25.67
N LYS A 44 -20.92 -7.02 -25.17
CA LYS A 44 -21.63 -5.85 -25.71
C LYS A 44 -21.11 -5.59 -27.12
N THR A 45 -22.00 -5.22 -28.03
CA THR A 45 -21.71 -4.78 -29.41
C THR A 45 -20.55 -3.77 -29.39
N PRO A 46 -19.56 -3.86 -30.30
CA PRO A 46 -18.40 -2.98 -30.27
C PRO A 46 -18.85 -1.53 -30.54
N LEU A 47 -19.03 -0.75 -29.47
CA LEU A 47 -19.02 0.70 -29.55
C LEU A 47 -17.66 1.12 -30.13
N ALA A 48 -17.68 2.04 -31.10
CA ALA A 48 -16.48 2.58 -31.71
C ALA A 48 -15.47 2.95 -30.62
N ARG A 49 -14.26 2.36 -30.70
CA ARG A 49 -13.22 2.61 -29.70
C ARG A 49 -12.91 4.11 -29.72
N PRO A 50 -13.05 4.84 -28.60
CA PRO A 50 -12.63 6.23 -28.57
C PRO A 50 -11.14 6.28 -28.91
N THR A 51 -10.77 7.09 -29.89
CA THR A 51 -9.36 7.36 -30.21
C THR A 51 -8.72 7.96 -28.97
N PRO A 52 -7.70 7.32 -28.37
CA PRO A 52 -7.02 7.88 -27.22
C PRO A 52 -6.35 9.19 -27.64
N ILE A 53 -6.76 10.29 -27.03
CA ILE A 53 -6.06 11.58 -27.17
C ILE A 53 -4.84 11.47 -26.25
N ILE A 54 -3.68 11.18 -26.85
CA ILE A 54 -2.41 11.14 -26.13
C ILE A 54 -1.86 12.55 -26.10
N HIS A 55 -2.04 13.24 -24.97
CA HIS A 55 -1.30 14.46 -24.69
C HIS A 55 0.09 14.09 -24.20
N PHE A 56 1.09 14.23 -25.05
CA PHE A 56 2.49 14.16 -24.61
C PHE A 56 2.77 15.41 -23.77
N GLN A 57 2.94 15.23 -22.46
CA GLN A 57 3.49 16.28 -21.62
C GLN A 57 4.96 16.45 -21.98
N ASP A 58 5.36 17.68 -22.28
CA ASP A 58 6.73 18.01 -22.61
C ASP A 58 7.56 18.04 -21.32
N TYR A 59 8.21 16.93 -21.00
CA TYR A 59 9.08 16.79 -19.82
C TYR A 59 10.47 17.41 -20.02
N THR A 60 10.68 18.21 -21.06
CA THR A 60 11.97 18.84 -21.40
C THR A 60 12.43 19.92 -20.42
N ARG A 61 11.60 20.31 -19.44
CA ARG A 61 12.04 21.28 -18.42
C ARG A 61 13.12 20.65 -17.55
N ALA A 62 14.35 21.13 -17.71
CA ALA A 62 15.47 20.77 -16.83
C ALA A 62 15.06 20.95 -15.37
N ILE A 63 15.18 19.88 -14.58
CA ILE A 63 14.84 19.89 -13.16
C ILE A 63 15.89 20.72 -12.43
N THR A 64 15.48 21.84 -11.84
CA THR A 64 16.41 22.68 -11.08
C THR A 64 16.84 21.96 -9.78
N PRO A 65 18.01 22.28 -9.19
CA PRO A 65 18.40 21.75 -7.89
C PRO A 65 17.34 21.99 -6.82
N LEU A 66 16.66 23.14 -6.87
CA LEU A 66 15.56 23.49 -5.97
C LEU A 66 14.33 22.60 -6.18
N ASP A 67 13.96 22.30 -7.43
CA ASP A 67 12.84 21.40 -7.73
C ASP A 67 13.14 19.98 -7.20
N ARG A 68 14.38 19.52 -7.37
CA ARG A 68 14.85 18.24 -6.82
C ARG A 68 14.75 18.24 -5.29
N TYR A 69 15.24 19.30 -4.64
CA TYR A 69 15.18 19.44 -3.19
C TYR A 69 13.73 19.43 -2.67
N ARG A 70 12.86 20.24 -3.27
CA ARG A 70 11.43 20.34 -2.89
C ARG A 70 10.73 18.99 -2.99
N LYS A 71 11.01 18.20 -4.04
CA LYS A 71 10.44 16.86 -4.20
C LYS A 71 10.79 15.96 -3.01
N HIS A 72 12.07 15.91 -2.63
CA HIS A 72 12.52 15.09 -1.51
C HIS A 72 12.02 15.62 -0.16
N TYR A 73 11.92 16.94 -0.01
CA TYR A 73 11.39 17.56 1.20
C TYR A 73 9.92 17.18 1.45
N VAL A 74 9.09 17.26 0.40
CA VAL A 74 7.69 16.83 0.46
C VAL A 74 7.57 15.32 0.74
N MET A 75 8.47 14.52 0.16
CA MET A 75 8.47 13.08 0.40
C MET A 75 8.86 12.74 1.84
N PHE A 76 9.86 13.42 2.39
CA PHE A 76 10.20 13.34 3.81
C PHE A 76 9.00 13.69 4.70
N ASP A 77 8.33 14.81 4.43
CA ASP A 77 7.18 15.25 5.22
C ASP A 77 6.06 14.22 5.20
N TYR A 78 5.79 13.65 4.03
CA TYR A 78 4.81 12.58 3.86
C TYR A 78 5.16 11.36 4.72
N TRP A 79 6.37 10.79 4.56
CA TRP A 79 6.77 9.60 5.32
C TRP A 79 6.87 9.85 6.82
N ASN A 80 7.30 11.05 7.22
CA ASN A 80 7.35 11.43 8.61
C ASN A 80 5.96 11.56 9.23
N ALA A 81 4.97 12.09 8.49
CA ALA A 81 3.59 12.13 8.94
C ALA A 81 3.00 10.72 9.09
N GLU A 82 3.20 9.85 8.10
CA GLU A 82 2.76 8.44 8.14
C GLU A 82 3.38 7.67 9.32
N LEU A 83 4.67 7.93 9.62
CA LEU A 83 5.37 7.36 10.76
C LEU A 83 4.74 7.81 12.09
N LEU A 84 4.48 9.11 12.24
CA LEU A 84 3.87 9.67 13.45
C LEU A 84 2.43 9.17 13.65
N GLU A 85 1.67 9.06 12.57
CA GLU A 85 0.32 8.47 12.58
C GLU A 85 0.37 7.01 13.02
N THR A 86 1.25 6.21 12.41
CA THR A 86 1.42 4.80 12.75
C THR A 86 1.80 4.60 14.22
N LEU A 87 2.66 5.46 14.79
CA LEU A 87 2.99 5.40 16.23
C LEU A 87 1.86 5.87 17.14
N GLY A 88 0.88 6.60 16.60
CA GLY A 88 -0.32 7.04 17.31
C GLY A 88 -1.44 6.02 17.36
N ASP A 89 -1.41 5.03 16.48
CA ASP A 89 -2.41 3.98 16.43
C ASP A 89 -2.29 3.03 17.62
N ARG A 90 -3.44 2.59 18.16
CA ARG A 90 -3.47 1.63 19.27
C ARG A 90 -2.87 0.27 18.87
N ASP A 91 -3.14 -0.15 17.63
CA ASP A 91 -2.74 -1.43 17.05
C ASP A 91 -1.99 -1.18 15.73
N PHE A 92 -0.73 -0.79 15.81
CA PHE A 92 0.07 -0.45 14.65
C PHE A 92 0.75 -1.68 14.01
N SER A 93 0.91 -1.63 12.68
CA SER A 93 1.66 -2.66 11.96
C SER A 93 3.16 -2.39 12.03
N LEU A 94 3.93 -3.29 12.65
CA LEU A 94 5.39 -3.21 12.71
C LEU A 94 6.06 -3.11 11.32
N LYS A 95 5.46 -3.75 10.30
CA LYS A 95 5.97 -3.68 8.93
C LYS A 95 5.81 -2.27 8.34
N ARG A 96 4.64 -1.65 8.54
CA ARG A 96 4.38 -0.28 8.11
C ARG A 96 5.31 0.69 8.85
N LEU A 97 5.38 0.56 10.18
CA LEU A 97 6.23 1.39 11.01
C LEU A 97 7.70 1.40 10.58
N ARG A 98 8.27 0.21 10.35
CA ARG A 98 9.66 0.05 9.90
C ARG A 98 9.90 0.67 8.52
N LYS A 99 8.96 0.44 7.60
CA LYS A 99 9.02 1.03 6.26
C LYS A 99 9.00 2.56 6.37
N ASP A 100 8.01 3.12 7.05
CA ASP A 100 7.82 4.57 7.10
C ASP A 100 9.01 5.25 7.79
N SER A 101 9.58 4.61 8.83
CA SER A 101 10.83 5.04 9.47
C SER A 101 12.03 5.05 8.52
N ALA A 102 12.21 3.96 7.78
CA ALA A 102 13.33 3.82 6.84
C ALA A 102 13.23 4.82 5.67
N GLU A 103 12.03 5.00 5.11
CA GLU A 103 11.79 5.94 4.01
C GLU A 103 12.00 7.40 4.48
N ALA A 104 11.49 7.77 5.66
CA ALA A 104 11.73 9.11 6.22
C ALA A 104 13.22 9.40 6.45
N LEU A 105 13.97 8.43 6.99
CA LEU A 105 15.42 8.56 7.17
C LEU A 105 16.16 8.64 5.82
N GLN A 106 15.74 7.85 4.83
CA GLN A 106 16.34 7.86 3.51
C GLN A 106 16.17 9.22 2.83
N GLU A 107 14.97 9.78 2.86
CA GLU A 107 14.71 11.11 2.29
C GLU A 107 15.53 12.20 2.99
N LEU A 108 15.74 12.14 4.31
CA LEU A 108 16.64 13.06 5.01
C LEU A 108 18.10 12.97 4.54
N ARG A 109 18.61 11.77 4.31
CA ARG A 109 19.97 11.57 3.77
C ARG A 109 20.08 12.12 2.35
N VAL A 110 19.05 11.94 1.53
CA VAL A 110 19.02 12.54 0.19
C VAL A 110 19.03 14.06 0.29
N LEU A 111 18.19 14.64 1.16
CA LEU A 111 18.16 16.08 1.40
C LEU A 111 19.54 16.60 1.79
N GLN A 112 20.21 15.97 2.75
CA GLN A 112 21.57 16.32 3.16
C GLN A 112 22.56 16.28 2.00
N GLY A 113 22.47 15.25 1.14
CA GLY A 113 23.33 15.12 -0.03
C GLY A 113 23.22 16.30 -1.01
N LEU A 114 22.08 17.00 -1.03
CA LEU A 114 21.81 18.17 -1.87
C LEU A 114 22.30 19.50 -1.25
N LEU A 115 22.64 19.51 0.04
CA LEU A 115 23.09 20.71 0.76
C LEU A 115 24.58 20.97 0.57
N GLN A 116 24.99 22.23 0.67
CA GLN A 116 26.39 22.61 0.85
C GLN A 116 26.96 22.01 2.15
N GLU A 117 28.28 21.84 2.21
CA GLU A 117 28.94 21.05 3.27
C GLU A 117 28.74 21.63 4.67
N ASP A 118 28.71 22.96 4.79
CA ASP A 118 28.48 23.67 6.03
C ASP A 118 27.09 23.38 6.63
N LEU A 119 26.04 23.40 5.81
CA LEU A 119 24.69 23.05 6.25
C LEU A 119 24.51 21.54 6.44
N ALA A 120 25.13 20.73 5.57
CA ALA A 120 25.09 19.29 5.70
C ALA A 120 25.65 18.85 7.07
N ALA A 121 26.73 19.50 7.54
CA ALA A 121 27.32 19.27 8.86
C ALA A 121 26.42 19.75 10.02
N GLU A 122 25.65 20.82 9.83
CA GLU A 122 24.67 21.28 10.83
C GLU A 122 23.52 20.28 11.02
N VAL A 123 23.16 19.55 9.95
CA VAL A 123 22.04 18.61 9.91
C VAL A 123 22.44 17.19 10.34
N ASP A 124 23.72 16.83 10.25
CA ASP A 124 24.28 15.55 10.71
C ASP A 124 23.74 15.06 12.06
N PRO A 125 23.77 15.87 13.15
CA PRO A 125 23.27 15.41 14.44
C PRO A 125 21.78 15.03 14.42
N LEU A 126 20.96 15.70 13.59
CA LEU A 126 19.54 15.36 13.44
C LEU A 126 19.37 14.02 12.70
N ILE A 127 20.20 13.76 11.69
CA ILE A 127 20.19 12.49 10.95
C ILE A 127 20.67 11.33 11.82
N GLU A 128 21.71 11.53 12.62
CA GLU A 128 22.21 10.53 13.57
C GLU A 128 21.18 10.18 14.64
N GLU A 129 20.47 11.18 15.18
CA GLU A 129 19.35 10.90 16.08
C GLU A 129 18.24 10.12 15.35
N ARG A 130 17.87 10.51 14.12
CA ARG A 130 16.85 9.78 13.35
C ARG A 130 17.28 8.33 13.10
N ALA A 131 18.56 8.09 12.75
CA ALA A 131 19.10 6.76 12.55
C ALA A 131 19.13 5.91 13.83
N SER A 132 19.33 6.54 14.98
CA SER A 132 19.21 5.89 16.28
C SER A 132 17.76 5.48 16.60
N LEU A 133 16.79 6.34 16.29
CA LEU A 133 15.36 6.02 16.44
C LEU A 133 14.92 4.91 15.48
N ASP A 134 15.40 4.94 14.23
CA ASP A 134 15.14 3.92 13.23
C ASP A 134 15.66 2.54 13.68
N ARG A 135 16.89 2.47 14.23
CA ARG A 135 17.41 1.23 14.83
C ARG A 135 16.55 0.71 15.97
N GLN A 136 16.11 1.59 16.87
CA GLN A 136 15.21 1.20 17.97
C GLN A 136 13.91 0.57 17.47
N ILE A 137 13.35 1.11 16.37
CA ILE A 137 12.14 0.58 15.72
C ILE A 137 12.39 -0.79 15.08
N HIS A 138 13.58 -1.02 14.53
CA HIS A 138 13.92 -2.27 13.84
C HIS A 138 14.32 -3.39 14.79
N GLU A 139 15.07 -3.10 15.84
CA GLU A 139 15.71 -4.09 16.72
C GLU A 139 14.79 -4.62 17.83
N ARG A 140 13.77 -3.85 18.25
CA ARG A 140 12.96 -4.18 19.43
C ARG A 140 11.53 -4.57 19.09
N LEU A 141 10.95 -5.42 19.94
CA LEU A 141 9.50 -5.50 20.07
C LEU A 141 9.05 -4.23 20.79
N LEU A 142 8.41 -3.33 20.06
CA LEU A 142 7.95 -2.05 20.60
C LEU A 142 6.74 -2.26 21.51
N MET A 143 6.88 -1.90 22.78
CA MET A 143 5.74 -1.78 23.67
C MET A 143 5.01 -0.45 23.42
N PRO A 144 3.72 -0.32 23.77
CA PRO A 144 2.98 0.93 23.60
C PRO A 144 3.63 2.15 24.27
N SER A 145 4.29 1.95 25.42
CA SER A 145 5.05 3.00 26.11
C SER A 145 6.26 3.48 25.30
N ASP A 146 6.96 2.56 24.63
CA ASP A 146 8.13 2.87 23.80
C ASP A 146 7.69 3.63 22.55
N ALA A 147 6.57 3.21 21.94
CA ALA A 147 5.98 3.89 20.78
C ALA A 147 5.63 5.35 21.11
N GLY A 148 5.01 5.60 22.27
CA GLY A 148 4.71 6.96 22.73
C GLY A 148 5.96 7.82 22.94
N ALA A 149 7.00 7.26 23.58
CA ALA A 149 8.26 7.97 23.80
C ALA A 149 8.99 8.28 22.48
N ILE A 150 9.04 7.32 21.55
CA ILE A 150 9.63 7.50 20.22
C ILE A 150 8.86 8.56 19.43
N ARG A 151 7.53 8.52 19.45
CA ARG A 151 6.68 9.51 18.80
C ARG A 151 6.99 10.93 19.29
N GLN A 152 7.05 11.13 20.60
CA GLN A 152 7.35 12.44 21.18
C GLN A 152 8.71 12.97 20.71
N ARG A 153 9.73 12.10 20.66
CA ARG A 153 11.07 12.47 20.15
C ARG A 153 11.03 12.83 18.67
N LEU A 154 10.32 12.05 17.86
CA LEU A 154 10.14 12.33 16.43
C LEU A 154 9.41 13.66 16.19
N GLU A 155 8.40 14.00 17.00
CA GLU A 155 7.71 15.28 16.90
C GLU A 155 8.63 16.47 17.23
N VAL A 156 9.49 16.35 18.25
CA VAL A 156 10.50 17.36 18.58
C VAL A 156 11.48 17.52 17.43
N GLN A 157 12.02 16.41 16.95
CA GLN A 157 12.99 16.39 15.86
C GLN A 157 12.38 16.94 14.56
N SER A 158 11.13 16.60 14.25
CA SER A 158 10.41 17.12 13.07
C SER A 158 10.36 18.65 13.07
N ARG A 159 10.08 19.28 14.23
CA ARG A 159 10.08 20.74 14.35
C ARG A 159 11.46 21.35 14.11
N GLN A 160 12.51 20.70 14.58
CA GLN A 160 13.89 21.14 14.35
C GLN A 160 14.26 21.02 12.88
N ILE A 161 13.96 19.88 12.26
CA ILE A 161 14.16 19.64 10.82
C ILE A 161 13.42 20.69 10.00
N HIS A 162 12.14 20.95 10.27
CA HIS A 162 11.38 21.95 9.52
C HIS A 162 11.96 23.35 9.63
N ARG A 163 12.53 23.70 10.77
CA ARG A 163 13.19 24.99 10.98
C ARG A 163 14.48 25.13 10.17
N VAL A 164 15.29 24.08 10.09
CA VAL A 164 16.62 24.12 9.45
C VAL A 164 16.56 23.81 7.96
N LEU A 165 15.73 22.85 7.56
CA LEU A 165 15.63 22.31 6.20
C LEU A 165 14.43 22.87 5.42
N SER A 166 13.75 23.89 5.94
CA SER A 166 12.71 24.59 5.18
C SER A 166 13.30 25.07 3.85
N TRP A 167 12.79 24.57 2.73
CA TRP A 167 13.10 24.98 1.35
C TRP A 167 13.30 26.49 1.12
N ARG A 168 12.66 27.38 1.90
CA ARG A 168 12.89 28.84 1.86
C ARG A 168 14.24 29.27 2.43
N GLU A 169 14.71 28.58 3.46
CA GLU A 169 15.99 28.85 4.14
C GLU A 169 17.17 28.24 3.39
N VAL A 170 16.92 27.26 2.51
CA VAL A 170 17.99 26.46 1.88
C VAL A 170 18.24 26.77 0.42
N GLU A 171 17.40 27.57 -0.23
CA GLU A 171 17.45 27.84 -1.68
C GLU A 171 18.85 28.29 -2.15
N ASP A 172 19.49 29.19 -1.40
CA ASP A 172 20.81 29.72 -1.71
C ASP A 172 21.97 28.82 -1.23
N ARG A 173 21.67 27.74 -0.50
CA ARG A 173 22.63 26.82 0.13
C ARG A 173 22.58 25.41 -0.46
N LEU A 174 22.01 25.27 -1.66
CA LEU A 174 22.03 24.01 -2.41
C LEU A 174 23.34 23.86 -3.20
N LYS A 175 23.76 22.61 -3.39
CA LYS A 175 24.84 22.29 -4.32
C LYS A 175 24.39 22.56 -5.76
N ILE A 176 25.25 23.23 -6.53
CA ILE A 176 25.05 23.37 -7.97
C ILE A 176 25.35 22.01 -8.59
N ILE A 177 24.30 21.26 -8.91
CA ILE A 177 24.43 20.02 -9.68
C ILE A 177 24.57 20.44 -11.14
N THR A 178 25.82 20.61 -11.60
CA THR A 178 26.10 20.54 -13.03
C THR A 178 25.81 19.11 -13.46
N ASP A 179 24.70 18.89 -14.17
CA ASP A 179 24.41 17.63 -14.85
C ASP A 179 25.48 17.41 -15.95
N ALA A 180 26.66 16.96 -15.53
CA ALA A 180 27.77 16.53 -16.38
C ALA A 180 27.86 15.02 -16.29
N THR A 181 26.84 14.33 -16.82
CA THR A 181 26.91 12.90 -17.22
C THR A 181 25.67 12.59 -18.03
N SER A 182 25.64 13.13 -19.25
CA SER A 182 24.95 12.49 -20.37
C SER A 182 26.00 11.70 -21.15
N ASP A 183 26.27 10.47 -20.72
CA ASP A 183 26.94 9.43 -21.50
C ASP A 183 26.06 8.17 -21.49
#